data_AF-A0A1H9N3U9-F1
#
_entry.id   AF-A0A1H9N3U9-F1
#
_cell.length_a   1.000
_cell.length_b   1.000
_cell.length_c   1.000
_cell.angle_alpha   90.00
_cell.angle_beta   90.00
_cell.angle_gamma   90.00
#
_symmetry.space_group_name_H-M   'P 1'
#
loop_
_entity.id
_entity.type
_entity.pdbx_description
1 polymer ?
#
loop_
_entity_poly.entity_id
_entity_poly.type
_entity_poly.pdbx_seq_one_letter_code
_entity_poly.pdbx_strand_id
1 'polypeptide(L)'
;MKKQALTLLLTTLITTLQAQLPQTKIISGTVRTKEEGMLIVPPKGKYQILSDSLDQVLKTKPADTTSLFYRALLHYSFNQLLAQPYPRAKGALENLTIAKNMIEKCVELRMIDQRAKMLRAQIYEELCFRFSGDESWMLSPAQILARRKLFNRYKAAANRYLDELAQTYPNWAHDYSKRKISRSYPL
;
A
#
# COMPACT_ATOMS: atom_id res chain seq x y z
N MET A 1 -34.43 41.51 -14.26
CA MET A 1 -33.77 40.34 -14.92
C MET A 1 -32.31 40.08 -14.48
N LYS A 2 -31.80 40.67 -13.39
CA LYS A 2 -30.40 40.45 -12.94
C LYS A 2 -30.21 39.43 -11.81
N LYS A 3 -31.28 39.03 -11.11
CA LYS A 3 -31.20 38.11 -9.95
C LYS A 3 -31.19 36.61 -10.32
N GLN A 4 -31.73 36.24 -11.48
CA GLN A 4 -31.80 34.83 -11.91
C GLN A 4 -30.48 34.33 -12.53
N ALA A 5 -29.69 35.22 -13.13
CA ALA A 5 -28.37 34.87 -13.66
C ALA A 5 -27.35 34.54 -12.56
N LEU A 6 -27.49 35.16 -11.37
CA LEU A 6 -26.58 34.94 -10.26
C LEU A 6 -26.79 33.58 -9.57
N THR A 7 -28.03 33.09 -9.53
CA THR A 7 -28.35 31.77 -8.96
C THR A 7 -27.93 30.62 -9.89
N LEU A 8 -27.92 30.85 -11.21
CA LEU A 8 -27.44 29.89 -12.20
C LEU A 8 -25.89 29.80 -12.23
N LEU A 9 -25.20 30.88 -11.86
CA LEU A 9 -23.73 30.88 -11.75
C LEU A 9 -23.23 30.14 -10.49
N LEU A 10 -24.03 30.11 -9.41
CA LEU A 10 -23.64 29.47 -8.15
C LEU A 10 -23.80 27.94 -8.18
N THR A 11 -24.61 27.41 -9.10
CA THR A 11 -24.83 25.97 -9.27
C THR A 11 -23.93 25.33 -10.32
N THR A 12 -23.28 26.15 -11.17
CA THR A 12 -22.38 25.68 -12.24
C THR A 12 -20.89 25.67 -11.84
N LEU A 13 -20.54 26.17 -10.64
CA LEU A 13 -19.15 26.30 -10.17
C LEU A 13 -18.75 25.36 -9.01
N ILE A 14 -19.56 24.34 -8.69
CA ILE A 14 -19.21 23.30 -7.69
C ILE A 14 -18.88 21.97 -8.38
N THR A 15 -18.37 22.03 -9.61
CA THR A 15 -17.68 20.90 -10.24
C THR A 15 -16.18 20.98 -9.97
N THR A 16 -15.79 21.27 -8.73
CA THR A 16 -14.50 20.75 -8.26
C THR A 16 -14.71 19.25 -8.13
N LEU A 17 -14.34 18.53 -9.19
CA LEU A 17 -14.26 17.07 -9.21
C LEU A 17 -13.22 16.69 -8.13
N GLN A 18 -13.65 16.65 -6.86
CA GLN A 18 -12.87 16.06 -5.80
C GLN A 18 -12.77 14.60 -6.20
N ALA A 19 -11.60 14.18 -6.67
CA ALA A 19 -11.33 12.80 -7.00
C ALA A 19 -11.74 11.96 -5.78
N GLN A 20 -12.84 11.21 -5.92
CA GLN A 20 -13.36 10.43 -4.81
C GLN A 20 -12.29 9.41 -4.40
N LEU A 21 -12.03 9.33 -3.09
CA LEU A 21 -11.07 8.37 -2.57
C LEU A 21 -11.46 6.96 -3.02
N PRO A 22 -10.49 6.08 -3.36
CA PRO A 22 -10.78 4.76 -3.84
C PRO A 22 -11.59 4.01 -2.78
N GLN A 23 -12.72 3.43 -3.18
CA GLN A 23 -13.42 2.50 -2.31
C GLN A 23 -12.46 1.35 -1.99
N THR A 24 -12.47 0.88 -0.74
CA THR A 24 -11.63 -0.24 -0.30
C THR A 24 -12.48 -1.45 0.06
N LYS A 25 -11.95 -2.65 -0.15
CA LYS A 25 -12.53 -3.92 0.32
C LYS A 25 -11.50 -4.71 1.11
N ILE A 26 -11.97 -5.51 2.07
CA ILE A 26 -11.16 -6.47 2.81
C ILE A 26 -11.49 -7.87 2.29
N ILE A 27 -10.47 -8.60 1.83
CA ILE A 27 -10.58 -9.98 1.35
C ILE A 27 -9.44 -10.79 1.94
N SER A 28 -9.77 -11.87 2.64
CA SER A 28 -8.80 -12.78 3.27
C SER A 28 -7.77 -12.04 4.14
N GLY A 29 -8.25 -11.14 4.99
CA GLY A 29 -7.42 -10.29 5.85
C GLY A 29 -6.58 -9.22 5.14
N THR A 30 -6.70 -9.04 3.81
CA THR A 30 -5.96 -8.02 3.05
C THR A 30 -6.88 -6.86 2.66
N VAL A 31 -6.39 -5.62 2.78
CA VAL A 31 -7.05 -4.43 2.22
C VAL A 31 -6.62 -4.21 0.77
N ARG A 32 -7.60 -3.90 -0.09
CA ARG A 32 -7.41 -3.63 -1.52
C ARG A 32 -8.33 -2.50 -1.98
N THR A 33 -8.00 -1.87 -3.10
CA THR A 33 -8.95 -1.02 -3.82
C THR A 33 -10.08 -1.88 -4.40
N LYS A 34 -11.29 -1.34 -4.44
CA LYS A 34 -12.45 -1.98 -5.05
C LYS A 34 -12.47 -1.62 -6.54
N GLU A 35 -12.13 -2.60 -7.35
CA GLU A 35 -12.17 -2.51 -8.80
C GLU A 35 -13.45 -3.12 -9.37
N GLU A 36 -13.74 -2.77 -10.63
CA GLU A 36 -14.86 -3.32 -11.39
C GLU A 36 -14.56 -4.76 -11.85
N GLY A 37 -15.62 -5.58 -11.90
CA GLY A 37 -15.52 -6.98 -12.32
C GLY A 37 -14.62 -7.82 -11.41
N MET A 38 -13.81 -8.68 -12.04
CA MET A 38 -12.92 -9.64 -11.37
C MET A 38 -11.51 -9.07 -11.09
N LEU A 39 -11.32 -7.76 -11.30
CA LEU A 39 -9.99 -7.16 -11.15
C LEU A 39 -9.55 -7.13 -9.67
N ILE A 40 -8.32 -7.60 -9.45
CA ILE A 40 -7.65 -7.59 -8.15
C ILE A 40 -6.66 -6.43 -8.04
N VAL A 41 -6.12 -5.99 -9.18
CA VAL A 41 -5.16 -4.89 -9.32
C VAL A 41 -5.85 -3.76 -10.09
N PRO A 42 -5.71 -2.50 -9.66
CA PRO A 42 -6.24 -1.37 -10.41
C PRO A 42 -5.61 -1.27 -11.81
N PRO A 43 -6.40 -0.94 -12.86
CA PRO A 43 -5.88 -0.66 -14.19
C PRO A 43 -4.80 0.43 -14.16
N LYS A 44 -3.78 0.27 -15.01
CA LYS A 44 -2.68 1.23 -15.13
C LYS A 44 -3.25 2.62 -15.43
N GLY A 45 -2.82 3.62 -14.66
CA GLY A 45 -3.23 5.03 -14.84
C GLY A 45 -4.58 5.41 -14.24
N LYS A 46 -5.42 4.46 -13.79
CA LYS A 46 -6.77 4.76 -13.24
C LYS A 46 -6.77 5.82 -12.14
N TYR A 47 -5.77 5.78 -11.26
CA TYR A 47 -5.67 6.66 -10.10
C TYR A 47 -4.59 7.75 -10.26
N GLN A 48 -4.20 8.12 -11.48
CA GLN A 48 -3.14 9.10 -11.69
C GLN A 48 -3.51 10.49 -11.13
N ILE A 49 -4.65 11.05 -11.55
CA ILE A 49 -5.13 12.36 -11.07
C ILE A 49 -5.27 12.39 -9.55
N LEU A 50 -5.80 11.32 -8.98
CA LEU A 50 -5.91 11.19 -7.53
C LEU A 50 -4.53 11.15 -6.86
N SER A 51 -3.57 10.41 -7.42
CA SER A 51 -2.21 10.33 -6.88
C SER A 51 -1.55 11.71 -6.86
N ASP A 52 -1.69 12.48 -7.94
CA ASP A 52 -1.15 13.84 -8.04
C ASP A 52 -1.81 14.76 -7.00
N SER A 53 -3.12 14.64 -6.80
CA SER A 53 -3.86 15.38 -5.78
C SER A 53 -3.38 15.03 -4.36
N LEU A 54 -3.22 13.74 -4.04
CA LEU A 54 -2.71 13.27 -2.76
C LEU A 54 -1.28 13.76 -2.52
N ASP A 55 -0.43 13.73 -3.54
CA ASP A 55 0.95 14.22 -3.45
C ASP A 55 0.97 15.74 -3.18
N GLN A 56 0.06 16.50 -3.78
CA GLN A 56 -0.07 17.93 -3.49
C GLN A 56 -0.57 18.21 -2.06
N VAL A 57 -1.51 17.40 -1.55
CA VAL A 57 -1.94 17.51 -0.14
C VAL A 57 -0.78 17.19 0.78
N LEU A 58 -0.01 16.12 0.52
CA LEU A 58 1.10 15.72 1.39
C LEU A 58 2.27 16.71 1.40
N LYS A 59 2.45 17.50 0.34
CA LYS A 59 3.41 18.62 0.33
C LYS A 59 3.03 19.72 1.32
N THR A 60 1.74 20.04 1.44
CA THR A 60 1.24 21.13 2.30
C THR A 60 0.87 20.66 3.71
N LYS A 61 0.41 19.41 3.82
CA LYS A 61 -0.05 18.75 5.05
C LYS A 61 0.61 17.37 5.17
N PRO A 62 1.92 17.31 5.49
CA PRO A 62 2.66 16.06 5.49
C PRO A 62 2.22 15.06 6.58
N ALA A 63 1.39 15.49 7.54
CA ALA A 63 0.83 14.66 8.59
C ALA A 63 -0.63 14.25 8.32
N ASP A 64 -1.17 14.52 7.13
CA ASP A 64 -2.51 14.09 6.75
C ASP A 64 -2.56 12.56 6.60
N THR A 65 -3.03 11.87 7.64
CA THR A 65 -3.01 10.40 7.73
C THR A 65 -3.89 9.72 6.69
N THR A 66 -4.99 10.37 6.29
CA THR A 66 -5.85 9.92 5.19
C THR A 66 -5.08 9.89 3.88
N SER A 67 -4.40 10.98 3.56
CA SER A 67 -3.64 11.11 2.31
C SER A 67 -2.44 10.18 2.29
N LEU A 68 -1.74 10.05 3.42
CA LEU A 68 -0.65 9.08 3.60
C LEU A 68 -1.15 7.65 3.37
N PHE A 69 -2.29 7.28 3.97
CA PHE A 69 -2.86 5.95 3.84
C PHE A 69 -3.23 5.63 2.39
N TYR A 70 -4.01 6.49 1.73
CA TYR A 70 -4.45 6.23 0.36
C TYR A 70 -3.28 6.27 -0.63
N ARG A 71 -2.30 7.15 -0.43
CA ARG A 71 -1.12 7.17 -1.29
C ARG A 71 -0.27 5.92 -1.13
N ALA A 72 -0.09 5.45 0.11
CA ALA A 72 0.56 4.16 0.40
C ALA A 72 -0.20 2.99 -0.24
N LEU A 73 -1.54 2.99 -0.15
CA LEU A 73 -2.39 1.95 -0.73
C LEU A 73 -2.22 1.89 -2.25
N LEU A 74 -2.15 3.03 -2.94
CA LEU A 74 -1.95 3.08 -4.38
C LEU A 74 -0.55 2.60 -4.76
N HIS A 75 0.50 3.05 -4.07
CA HIS A 75 1.86 2.53 -4.29
C HIS A 75 1.91 1.01 -4.08
N TYR A 76 1.30 0.48 -3.02
CA TYR A 76 1.19 -0.96 -2.80
C TYR A 76 0.44 -1.65 -3.95
N SER A 77 -0.74 -1.15 -4.32
CA SER A 77 -1.65 -1.83 -5.27
C SER A 77 -1.02 -1.99 -6.66
N PHE A 78 -0.24 -1.01 -7.11
CA PHE A 78 0.47 -1.07 -8.39
C PHE A 78 1.79 -1.86 -8.33
N ASN A 79 2.29 -2.21 -7.14
CA ASN A 79 3.60 -2.84 -6.95
C ASN A 79 3.54 -4.11 -6.08
N GLN A 80 2.36 -4.69 -5.85
CA GLN A 80 2.19 -6.00 -5.23
C GLN A 80 2.57 -7.13 -6.19
N LEU A 81 2.74 -8.35 -5.68
CA LEU A 81 3.16 -9.53 -6.44
C LEU A 81 2.31 -9.74 -7.70
N LEU A 82 0.98 -9.61 -7.59
CA LEU A 82 0.06 -9.80 -8.72
C LEU A 82 0.24 -8.75 -9.83
N ALA A 83 0.67 -7.53 -9.47
CA ALA A 83 0.91 -6.45 -10.43
C ALA A 83 2.33 -6.51 -11.02
N GLN A 84 3.29 -6.95 -10.21
CA GLN A 84 4.71 -7.01 -10.53
C GLN A 84 5.29 -8.36 -10.07
N PRO A 85 5.10 -9.45 -10.85
CA PRO A 85 5.42 -10.81 -10.41
C PRO A 85 6.92 -11.09 -10.26
N TYR A 86 7.77 -10.34 -10.96
CA TYR A 86 9.21 -10.52 -10.86
C TYR A 86 9.77 -9.81 -9.61
N PRO A 87 10.56 -10.48 -8.74
CA PRO A 87 11.11 -9.84 -7.54
C PRO A 87 11.89 -8.56 -7.81
N ARG A 88 12.63 -8.47 -8.93
CA ARG A 88 13.37 -7.27 -9.36
C ARG A 88 12.64 -6.41 -10.39
N ALA A 89 11.31 -6.45 -10.42
CA ALA A 89 10.54 -5.54 -11.24
C ALA A 89 10.97 -4.08 -11.01
N LYS A 90 11.36 -3.40 -12.09
CA LYS A 90 11.93 -2.04 -12.04
C LYS A 90 10.94 -1.08 -11.36
N GLY A 91 11.42 -0.32 -10.37
CA GLY A 91 10.60 0.67 -9.65
C GLY A 91 9.73 0.08 -8.54
N ALA A 92 9.55 -1.26 -8.48
CA ALA A 92 8.65 -1.87 -7.50
C ALA A 92 9.19 -1.74 -6.07
N LEU A 93 10.49 -1.96 -5.88
CA LEU A 93 11.13 -1.83 -4.57
C LEU A 93 11.11 -0.39 -4.06
N GLU A 94 11.38 0.57 -4.94
CA GLU A 94 11.37 2.00 -4.63
C GLU A 94 9.97 2.45 -4.23
N ASN A 95 8.96 2.09 -5.02
CA ASN A 95 7.56 2.41 -4.73
C ASN A 95 7.05 1.75 -3.44
N LEU A 96 7.41 0.49 -3.19
CA LEU A 96 7.05 -0.19 -1.94
C LEU A 96 7.77 0.43 -0.73
N THR A 97 8.98 0.94 -0.90
CA THR A 97 9.71 1.67 0.15
C THR A 97 9.03 2.99 0.47
N ILE A 98 8.55 3.72 -0.55
CA ILE A 98 7.73 4.93 -0.37
C ILE A 98 6.44 4.57 0.39
N ALA A 99 5.73 3.54 -0.04
CA ALA A 99 4.51 3.06 0.62
C ALA A 99 4.76 2.71 2.09
N LYS A 100 5.87 2.00 2.38
CA LYS A 100 6.31 1.66 3.74
C LYS A 100 6.47 2.92 4.57
N ASN A 101 7.19 3.92 4.08
CA ASN A 101 7.45 5.12 4.86
C ASN A 101 6.16 5.91 5.14
N MET A 102 5.24 5.96 4.17
CA MET A 102 3.93 6.59 4.35
C MET A 102 3.08 5.85 5.38
N ILE A 103 3.00 4.51 5.32
CA ILE A 103 2.16 3.74 6.25
C ILE A 103 2.75 3.68 7.67
N GLU A 104 4.08 3.65 7.81
CA GLU A 104 4.74 3.78 9.12
C GLU A 104 4.41 5.14 9.73
N LYS A 105 4.44 6.22 8.93
CA LYS A 105 4.05 7.55 9.38
C LYS A 105 2.57 7.62 9.80
N CYS A 106 1.65 6.94 9.11
CA CYS A 106 0.26 6.81 9.58
C CYS A 106 0.19 6.20 10.99
N VAL A 107 0.98 5.15 11.25
CA VAL A 107 1.00 4.48 12.55
C VAL A 107 1.63 5.35 13.62
N GLU A 108 2.74 6.03 13.32
CA GLU A 108 3.39 7.00 14.22
C GLU A 108 2.43 8.14 14.61
N LEU A 109 1.62 8.61 13.65
CA LEU A 109 0.57 9.60 13.86
C LEU A 109 -0.72 9.02 14.45
N ARG A 110 -0.67 7.79 14.96
CA ARG A 110 -1.76 7.12 15.69
C ARG A 110 -3.06 6.98 14.90
N MET A 111 -2.98 6.74 13.58
CA MET A 111 -4.16 6.39 12.79
C MET A 111 -4.81 5.11 13.33
N ILE A 112 -6.08 5.21 13.75
CA ILE A 112 -6.81 4.12 14.42
C ILE A 112 -7.38 3.11 13.40
N ASP A 113 -7.50 3.51 12.13
CA ASP A 113 -8.09 2.69 11.08
C ASP A 113 -7.40 1.32 10.93
N GLN A 114 -8.16 0.25 11.09
CA GLN A 114 -7.68 -1.13 10.95
C GLN A 114 -6.99 -1.37 9.60
N ARG A 115 -7.47 -0.72 8.53
CA ARG A 115 -6.94 -0.87 7.17
C ARG A 115 -5.49 -0.42 7.10
N ALA A 116 -5.08 0.57 7.90
CA ALA A 116 -3.71 1.02 7.94
C ALA A 116 -2.77 -0.06 8.50
N LYS A 117 -3.20 -0.74 9.58
CA LYS A 117 -2.46 -1.87 10.15
C LYS A 117 -2.38 -3.06 9.19
N MET A 118 -3.47 -3.37 8.50
CA MET A 118 -3.50 -4.43 7.47
C MET A 118 -2.56 -4.10 6.30
N LEU A 119 -2.62 -2.87 5.78
CA LEU A 119 -1.76 -2.41 4.69
C LEU A 119 -0.29 -2.42 5.08
N ARG A 120 0.03 -2.07 6.33
CA ARG A 120 1.41 -2.17 6.86
C ARG A 120 1.92 -3.60 6.77
N ALA A 121 1.17 -4.59 7.26
CA ALA A 121 1.57 -5.99 7.13
C ALA A 121 1.79 -6.38 5.65
N GLN A 122 0.86 -6.02 4.76
CA GLN A 122 0.93 -6.30 3.33
C GLN A 122 2.17 -5.72 2.65
N ILE A 123 2.51 -4.46 2.94
CA ILE A 123 3.70 -3.82 2.36
C ILE A 123 4.97 -4.56 2.80
N TYR A 124 5.05 -5.01 4.05
CA TYR A 124 6.21 -5.76 4.54
C TYR A 124 6.29 -7.17 3.96
N GLU A 125 5.15 -7.83 3.71
CA GLU A 125 5.12 -9.10 2.98
C GLU A 125 5.68 -8.94 1.56
N GLU A 126 5.24 -7.90 0.85
CA GLU A 126 5.71 -7.59 -0.50
C GLU A 126 7.19 -7.21 -0.52
N LEU A 127 7.66 -6.39 0.43
CA LEU A 127 9.08 -6.08 0.57
C LEU A 127 9.89 -7.36 0.81
N CYS A 128 9.42 -8.27 1.67
CA CYS A 128 10.07 -9.57 1.87
C CYS A 128 10.14 -10.36 0.55
N PHE A 129 9.06 -10.38 -0.23
CA PHE A 129 9.04 -11.01 -1.55
C PHE A 129 10.07 -10.40 -2.53
N ARG A 130 10.28 -9.07 -2.53
CA ARG A 130 11.32 -8.44 -3.40
C ARG A 130 12.74 -8.94 -3.13
N PHE A 131 13.00 -9.48 -1.93
CA PHE A 131 14.29 -10.06 -1.56
C PHE A 131 14.29 -11.59 -1.54
N SER A 132 13.27 -12.28 -2.05
CA SER A 132 13.17 -13.75 -1.95
C SER A 132 13.70 -14.52 -3.15
N GLY A 133 14.29 -13.85 -4.16
CA GLY A 133 14.87 -14.51 -5.33
C GLY A 133 16.30 -14.98 -5.07
N ASP A 134 16.66 -16.16 -5.58
CA ASP A 134 18.07 -16.56 -5.70
C ASP A 134 18.71 -15.78 -6.86
N GLU A 135 19.69 -14.97 -6.49
CA GLU A 135 20.40 -14.06 -7.39
C GLU A 135 21.91 -14.27 -7.25
N SER A 136 22.33 -15.43 -6.73
CA SER A 136 23.72 -15.79 -6.51
C SER A 136 24.56 -15.77 -7.79
N TRP A 137 23.92 -15.99 -8.95
CA TRP A 137 24.56 -15.92 -10.26
C TRP A 137 24.94 -14.51 -10.73
N MET A 138 24.37 -13.45 -10.13
CA MET A 138 24.66 -12.05 -10.53
C MET A 138 25.12 -11.15 -9.38
N LEU A 139 24.98 -11.58 -8.13
CA LEU A 139 25.31 -10.76 -6.97
C LEU A 139 26.59 -11.25 -6.29
N SER A 140 27.36 -10.32 -5.78
CA SER A 140 28.51 -10.65 -4.93
C SER A 140 28.06 -11.22 -3.58
N PRO A 141 28.91 -12.00 -2.88
CA PRO A 141 28.60 -12.51 -1.55
C PRO A 141 28.17 -11.42 -0.54
N ALA A 142 28.77 -10.23 -0.61
CA ALA A 142 28.41 -9.10 0.24
C ALA A 142 26.98 -8.58 -0.06
N GLN A 143 26.61 -8.49 -1.34
CA GLN A 143 25.26 -8.08 -1.76
C GLN A 143 24.22 -9.12 -1.34
N ILE A 144 24.55 -10.40 -1.48
CA ILE A 144 23.71 -11.52 -1.04
C ILE A 144 23.46 -11.44 0.48
N LEU A 145 24.51 -11.20 1.28
CA LEU A 145 24.38 -11.06 2.73
C LEU A 145 23.47 -9.89 3.12
N ALA A 146 23.63 -8.74 2.45
CA ALA A 146 22.78 -7.57 2.67
C ALA A 146 21.31 -7.85 2.35
N ARG A 147 21.03 -8.55 1.24
CA ARG A 147 19.67 -8.96 0.85
C ARG A 147 19.08 -9.95 1.84
N ARG A 148 19.84 -10.94 2.30
CA ARG A 148 19.43 -11.89 3.35
C ARG A 148 19.01 -11.16 4.62
N LYS A 149 19.78 -10.16 5.05
CA LYS A 149 19.45 -9.32 6.21
C LYS A 149 18.14 -8.57 6.02
N LEU A 150 17.93 -7.96 4.85
CA LEU A 150 16.68 -7.26 4.53
C LEU A 150 15.48 -8.21 4.48
N PHE A 151 15.60 -9.35 3.82
CA PHE A 151 14.57 -10.39 3.78
C PHE A 151 14.13 -10.80 5.19
N ASN A 152 15.10 -11.16 6.05
CA ASN A 152 14.81 -11.60 7.41
C ASN A 152 14.16 -10.50 8.25
N ARG A 153 14.60 -9.25 8.08
CA ARG A 153 14.01 -8.09 8.77
C ARG A 153 12.56 -7.87 8.35
N TYR A 154 12.27 -7.90 7.06
CA TYR A 154 10.91 -7.71 6.55
C TYR A 154 10.00 -8.89 6.90
N LYS A 155 10.50 -10.12 6.82
CA LYS A 155 9.81 -11.34 7.29
C LYS A 155 9.39 -11.23 8.76
N ALA A 156 10.33 -10.89 9.63
CA ALA A 156 10.08 -10.78 11.06
C ALA A 156 9.03 -9.69 11.37
N ALA A 157 9.15 -8.52 10.73
CA ALA A 157 8.20 -7.42 10.90
C ALA A 157 6.80 -7.78 10.37
N ALA A 158 6.70 -8.36 9.17
CA ALA A 158 5.42 -8.80 8.59
C ALA A 158 4.71 -9.79 9.51
N ASN A 159 5.41 -10.84 9.95
CA ASN A 159 4.83 -11.86 10.84
C ASN A 159 4.40 -11.26 12.18
N ARG A 160 5.21 -10.36 12.77
CA ARG A 160 4.82 -9.66 14.00
C ARG A 160 3.54 -8.83 13.80
N TYR A 161 3.44 -8.07 12.71
CA TYR A 161 2.23 -7.28 12.44
C TYR A 161 1.00 -8.14 12.18
N LEU A 162 1.16 -9.32 11.56
CA LEU A 162 0.08 -10.29 11.42
C LEU A 162 -0.35 -10.86 12.77
N ASP A 163 0.59 -11.13 13.69
CA ASP A 163 0.28 -11.58 15.05
C ASP A 163 -0.46 -10.49 15.85
N GLU A 164 -0.03 -9.23 15.76
CA GLU A 164 -0.73 -8.06 16.34
C GLU A 164 -2.15 -7.92 15.78
N LEU A 165 -2.33 -8.10 14.47
CA LEU A 165 -3.64 -8.08 13.81
C LEU A 165 -4.53 -9.22 14.27
N ALA A 166 -4.01 -10.44 14.46
CA ALA A 166 -4.77 -11.59 14.93
C ALA A 166 -5.26 -11.39 16.38
N GLN A 167 -4.45 -10.75 17.23
CA GLN A 167 -4.85 -10.39 18.59
C GLN A 167 -5.92 -9.29 18.60
N THR A 168 -5.76 -8.27 17.75
CA THR A 168 -6.68 -7.11 17.72
C THR A 168 -8.00 -7.44 17.02
N TYR A 169 -7.96 -8.26 15.97
CA TYR A 169 -9.09 -8.57 15.09
C TYR A 169 -9.25 -10.09 14.94
N PRO A 170 -9.76 -10.77 15.98
CA PRO A 170 -9.78 -12.24 16.05
C PRO A 170 -10.62 -12.89 14.95
N ASN A 171 -11.64 -12.18 14.42
CA ASN A 171 -12.48 -12.66 13.31
C ASN A 171 -11.68 -12.99 12.04
N TRP A 172 -10.49 -12.41 11.89
CA TRP A 172 -9.59 -12.63 10.74
C TRP A 172 -8.31 -13.38 11.14
N ALA A 173 -8.19 -13.87 12.38
CA ALA A 173 -6.96 -14.47 12.92
C ALA A 173 -6.47 -15.65 12.07
N HIS A 174 -7.38 -16.50 11.60
CA HIS A 174 -7.04 -17.62 10.72
C HIS A 174 -6.42 -17.14 9.39
N ASP A 175 -6.97 -16.08 8.79
CA ASP A 175 -6.43 -15.53 7.54
C ASP A 175 -5.06 -14.88 7.74
N TYR A 176 -4.85 -14.20 8.88
CA TYR A 176 -3.53 -13.66 9.22
C TYR A 176 -2.49 -14.75 9.47
N SER A 177 -2.89 -15.86 10.13
CA SER A 177 -2.00 -16.99 10.36
C SER A 177 -1.54 -17.64 9.05
N LYS A 178 -2.46 -17.84 8.10
CA LYS A 178 -2.14 -18.36 6.75
C LYS A 178 -1.19 -17.47 5.95
N ARG A 179 -1.20 -16.17 6.23
CA ARG A 179 -0.36 -15.18 5.55
C ARG A 179 1.06 -15.10 6.10
N LYS A 180 1.34 -15.68 7.27
CA LYS A 180 2.68 -15.67 7.85
C LYS A 180 3.69 -16.28 6.88
N ILE A 181 4.80 -15.58 6.70
CA ILE A 181 5.88 -16.01 5.84
C ILE A 181 6.67 -17.08 6.59
N SER A 182 6.61 -18.32 6.11
CA SER A 182 7.35 -19.46 6.65
C SER A 182 8.69 -19.67 5.94
N ARG A 183 8.74 -19.43 4.62
CA ARG A 183 9.94 -19.64 3.77
C ARG A 183 11.21 -18.97 4.29
N SER A 184 12.34 -19.62 4.07
CA SER A 184 13.68 -19.06 4.35
C SER A 184 14.21 -18.30 3.13
N TYR A 185 15.25 -17.49 3.33
CA TYR A 185 15.99 -16.92 2.22
C TYR A 185 16.61 -18.06 1.39
N PRO A 186 16.54 -18.04 0.06
CA PRO A 186 17.01 -19.16 -0.77
C PRO A 186 18.54 -19.18 -0.86
N LEU A 187 19.21 -19.83 0.10
CA LEU A 187 20.65 -20.15 0.11
C LEU A 187 20.91 -21.36 1.00
#